data_AF-A0AAP5PX73-F1
#
_entry.id   AF-A0AAP5PX73-F1
#
_cell.length_a   1.000
_cell.length_b   1.000
_cell.length_c   1.000
_cell.angle_alpha   90.00
_cell.angle_beta   90.00
_cell.angle_gamma   90.00
#
_symmetry.space_group_name_H-M   'P 1'
#
loop_
_entity.id
_entity.type
_entity.pdbx_description
1 polymer ?
#
loop_
_entity_poly.entity_id
_entity_poly.type
_entity_poly.pdbx_seq_one_letter_code
_entity_poly.pdbx_strand_id
1 'polypeptide(L)'
;MFRKTALVAVTAGVLTVLLAGCGKTTLSTTKTTYKQNGLVAAVKGKANTKTVCYQLDGGQQKTANVHNHTFVIQVPTKTTRQAVKIKAGSDSKTVHVAGAKKLASYQKMATTYNQALIASKLSKADQKKAQKLQAEGAALKKQQATIQTKVKKAEAQLKAGGTGATTAAQTLQAQQTAAAKLKTQAASLQTSQQAVAAAMKTAKQKVKSQLLPTKTPSDGLSNVLTTKDYKIRMNVQKGDVMGAAMIVPTKAFKNKTRQKNFGTAFALMATTTGANAKTVMKQFQKETKDNSSTTTTIDPITSKGVRFTIGVSASDLYIFMTK
;
A
#
# COMPACT_ATOMS: atom_id res chain seq x y z
N MET A 1 -49.33 -59.98 30.29
CA MET A 1 -49.49 -61.32 29.70
C MET A 1 -48.56 -61.46 28.52
N PHE A 2 -47.60 -62.37 28.63
CA PHE A 2 -46.65 -62.75 27.59
C PHE A 2 -47.33 -63.55 26.48
N ARG A 3 -47.03 -63.25 25.21
CA ARG A 3 -47.06 -64.26 24.13
C ARG A 3 -45.89 -64.05 23.17
N LYS A 4 -44.87 -64.90 23.36
CA LYS A 4 -44.02 -65.48 22.32
C LYS A 4 -44.94 -66.27 21.37
N THR A 5 -44.73 -66.49 20.07
CA THR A 5 -43.55 -66.89 19.29
C THR A 5 -44.07 -67.04 17.84
N ALA A 6 -43.27 -66.70 16.83
CA ALA A 6 -43.18 -67.47 15.58
C ALA A 6 -42.02 -66.93 14.73
N LEU A 7 -40.97 -67.75 14.65
CA LEU A 7 -39.85 -67.63 13.75
C LEU A 7 -40.24 -68.38 12.47
N VAL A 8 -40.25 -67.70 11.31
CA VAL A 8 -40.23 -68.37 10.00
C VAL A 8 -39.07 -67.77 9.23
N ALA A 9 -38.19 -68.66 8.81
CA ALA A 9 -36.93 -68.37 8.16
C ALA A 9 -37.04 -68.52 6.64
N VAL A 10 -36.06 -67.90 5.98
CA VAL A 10 -35.53 -68.17 4.63
C VAL A 10 -36.31 -67.59 3.45
N THR A 11 -35.74 -66.58 2.80
CA THR A 11 -35.10 -66.77 1.48
C THR A 11 -34.44 -65.47 0.98
N ALA A 12 -33.34 -65.68 0.25
CA ALA A 12 -32.42 -64.70 -0.30
C ALA A 12 -33.10 -63.63 -1.18
N GLY A 13 -32.64 -62.39 -1.05
CA GLY A 13 -33.09 -61.26 -1.86
C GLY A 13 -32.08 -60.13 -1.86
N VAL A 14 -30.93 -60.39 -2.49
CA VAL A 14 -30.00 -59.43 -3.10
C VAL A 14 -29.74 -58.15 -2.32
N LEU A 15 -28.58 -58.17 -1.65
CA LEU A 15 -27.79 -57.01 -1.27
C LEU A 15 -27.56 -56.12 -2.51
N THR A 16 -28.47 -55.19 -2.82
CA THR A 16 -28.16 -54.09 -3.75
C THR A 16 -27.29 -53.10 -3.01
N VAL A 17 -26.01 -53.45 -2.88
CA VAL A 17 -24.94 -52.48 -2.79
C VAL A 17 -25.05 -51.69 -4.09
N LEU A 18 -25.75 -50.56 -4.04
CA LEU A 18 -25.55 -49.51 -5.01
C LEU A 18 -24.08 -49.13 -4.87
N LEU A 19 -23.23 -49.74 -5.70
CA LEU A 19 -21.93 -49.21 -6.07
C LEU A 19 -22.20 -47.84 -6.69
N ALA A 20 -22.38 -46.84 -5.84
CA ALA A 20 -21.96 -45.51 -6.19
C ALA A 20 -20.46 -45.62 -6.40
N GLY A 21 -20.06 -45.79 -7.67
CA GLY A 21 -18.73 -45.51 -8.16
C GLY A 21 -18.43 -44.01 -8.00
N CYS A 22 -18.55 -43.50 -6.77
CA CYS A 22 -17.98 -42.23 -6.36
C CYS A 22 -16.48 -42.48 -6.30
N GLY A 23 -15.79 -42.26 -7.42
CA GLY A 23 -14.33 -42.25 -7.43
C GLY A 23 -13.83 -41.42 -6.25
N LYS A 24 -12.93 -42.00 -5.44
CA LYS A 24 -12.39 -41.36 -4.24
C LYS A 24 -12.00 -39.93 -4.58
N THR A 25 -12.52 -38.95 -3.85
CA THR A 25 -12.03 -37.58 -3.99
C THR A 25 -10.55 -37.56 -3.66
N THR A 26 -9.82 -36.64 -4.28
CA THR A 26 -8.42 -36.41 -3.95
C THR A 26 -8.19 -34.93 -3.76
N LEU A 27 -7.42 -34.60 -2.72
CA LEU A 27 -7.01 -33.24 -2.43
C LEU A 27 -5.56 -33.21 -1.94
N SER A 28 -4.71 -32.46 -2.64
CA SER A 28 -3.34 -32.23 -2.20
C SER A 28 -2.93 -30.76 -2.42
N THR A 29 -1.88 -30.35 -1.72
CA THR A 29 -1.28 -29.02 -1.83
C THR A 29 0.21 -29.21 -1.99
N THR A 30 0.84 -28.33 -2.76
CA THR A 30 2.28 -28.39 -3.03
C THR A 30 3.15 -28.06 -1.81
N LYS A 31 2.58 -27.31 -0.84
CA LYS A 31 3.22 -26.92 0.42
C LYS A 31 2.19 -26.93 1.54
N THR A 32 2.68 -26.95 2.77
CA THR A 32 1.88 -26.73 3.99
C THR A 32 1.89 -25.26 4.40
N THR A 33 2.94 -24.52 4.05
CA THR A 33 3.08 -23.08 4.27
C THR A 33 3.47 -22.35 2.99
N TYR A 34 2.76 -21.28 2.67
CA TYR A 34 2.98 -20.40 1.54
C TYR A 34 3.42 -19.02 2.01
N LYS A 35 4.27 -18.35 1.23
CA LYS A 35 4.74 -16.98 1.50
C LYS A 35 4.19 -16.04 0.44
N GLN A 36 4.21 -14.74 0.76
CA GLN A 36 3.86 -13.69 -0.20
C GLN A 36 4.73 -13.79 -1.46
N ASN A 37 4.09 -13.69 -2.62
CA ASN A 37 4.73 -13.46 -3.91
C ASN A 37 3.93 -12.38 -4.65
N GLY A 38 4.50 -11.19 -4.77
CA GLY A 38 3.78 -10.00 -5.22
C GLY A 38 2.70 -9.58 -4.22
N LEU A 39 1.45 -9.43 -4.67
CA LEU A 39 0.37 -8.93 -3.81
C LEU A 39 -0.31 -10.01 -2.94
N VAL A 40 -0.08 -11.28 -3.24
CA VAL A 40 -0.81 -12.43 -2.66
C VAL A 40 0.14 -13.56 -2.31
N ALA A 41 -0.35 -14.56 -1.58
CA ALA A 41 0.22 -15.90 -1.57
C ALA A 41 -0.59 -16.79 -2.52
N ALA A 42 0.08 -17.45 -3.46
CA ALA A 42 -0.53 -18.41 -4.38
C ALA A 42 -0.50 -19.81 -3.75
N VAL A 43 -1.62 -20.23 -3.17
CA VAL A 43 -1.80 -21.58 -2.64
C VAL A 43 -2.14 -22.51 -3.79
N LYS A 44 -1.24 -23.44 -4.11
CA LYS A 44 -1.36 -24.33 -5.27
C LYS A 44 -1.58 -25.78 -4.84
N GLY A 45 -2.44 -26.50 -5.55
CA GLY A 45 -2.70 -27.90 -5.25
C GLY A 45 -3.33 -28.66 -6.40
N LYS A 46 -3.69 -29.91 -6.13
CA LYS A 46 -4.36 -30.80 -7.07
C LYS A 46 -5.67 -31.32 -6.48
N ALA A 47 -6.67 -31.48 -7.34
CA ALA A 47 -7.94 -32.11 -7.00
C ALA A 47 -8.57 -32.78 -8.23
N ASN A 48 -9.37 -33.82 -8.03
CA ASN A 48 -10.15 -34.49 -9.09
C ASN A 48 -11.60 -33.99 -9.18
N THR A 49 -11.97 -32.96 -8.42
CA THR A 49 -13.24 -32.25 -8.52
C THR A 49 -13.15 -31.08 -9.51
N LYS A 50 -14.28 -30.56 -10.00
CA LYS A 50 -14.33 -29.37 -10.87
C LYS A 50 -13.96 -28.07 -10.12
N THR A 51 -14.21 -28.04 -8.81
CA THR A 51 -13.96 -26.88 -7.96
C THR A 51 -13.46 -27.33 -6.58
N VAL A 52 -12.78 -26.43 -5.90
CA VAL A 52 -12.48 -26.55 -4.47
C VAL A 52 -13.13 -25.41 -3.71
N CYS A 53 -13.69 -25.72 -2.54
CA CYS A 53 -14.18 -24.72 -1.60
C CYS A 53 -13.06 -24.34 -0.65
N TYR A 54 -12.94 -23.06 -0.30
CA TYR A 54 -11.95 -22.60 0.66
C TYR A 54 -12.48 -21.52 1.60
N GLN A 55 -11.91 -21.46 2.80
CA GLN A 55 -12.19 -20.46 3.82
C GLN A 55 -10.87 -19.90 4.33
N LEU A 56 -10.83 -18.58 4.51
CA LEU A 56 -9.68 -17.86 5.07
C LEU A 56 -9.99 -17.48 6.52
N ASP A 57 -9.17 -17.94 7.46
CA ASP A 57 -9.31 -17.64 8.90
C ASP A 57 -10.73 -17.90 9.46
N GLY A 58 -11.39 -18.96 8.99
CA GLY A 58 -12.78 -19.29 9.40
C GLY A 58 -13.85 -18.33 8.88
N GLY A 59 -13.49 -17.41 7.98
CA GLY A 59 -14.43 -16.50 7.34
C GLY A 59 -15.28 -17.17 6.25
N GLN A 60 -15.89 -16.33 5.41
CA GLN A 60 -16.82 -16.75 4.36
C GLN A 60 -16.19 -17.75 3.38
N GLN A 61 -16.99 -18.76 3.01
CA GLN A 61 -16.60 -19.76 2.04
C GLN A 61 -16.56 -19.17 0.64
N LYS A 62 -15.52 -19.54 -0.11
CA LYS A 62 -15.27 -19.13 -1.48
C LYS A 62 -14.95 -20.36 -2.32
N THR A 63 -15.01 -20.20 -3.64
CA THR A 63 -14.75 -21.29 -4.59
C THR A 63 -13.58 -20.94 -5.49
N ALA A 64 -12.74 -21.93 -5.80
CA ALA A 64 -11.72 -21.83 -6.83
C ALA A 64 -11.93 -22.96 -7.84
N ASN A 65 -11.80 -22.62 -9.13
CA ASN A 65 -11.93 -23.59 -10.21
C ASN A 65 -10.69 -24.48 -10.28
N VAL A 66 -10.92 -25.75 -10.62
CA VAL A 66 -9.87 -26.73 -10.90
C VAL A 66 -9.76 -26.86 -12.41
N HIS A 67 -8.58 -26.65 -12.96
CA HIS A 67 -8.27 -26.85 -14.38
C HIS A 67 -7.11 -27.84 -14.50
N ASN A 68 -7.26 -28.84 -15.36
CA ASN A 68 -6.26 -29.91 -15.55
C ASN A 68 -5.79 -30.52 -14.21
N HIS A 69 -6.75 -30.84 -13.34
CA HIS A 69 -6.52 -31.35 -11.98
C HIS A 69 -5.70 -30.45 -11.05
N THR A 70 -5.54 -29.17 -11.38
CA THR A 70 -4.80 -28.19 -10.57
C THR A 70 -5.68 -27.01 -10.17
N PHE A 71 -5.42 -26.45 -9.00
CA PHE A 71 -6.05 -25.21 -8.56
C PHE A 71 -5.03 -24.22 -8.01
N VAL A 72 -5.37 -22.94 -8.06
CA VAL A 72 -4.63 -21.85 -7.43
C VAL A 72 -5.60 -20.96 -6.67
N ILE A 73 -5.41 -20.85 -5.37
CA ILE A 73 -6.13 -19.91 -4.51
C ILE A 73 -5.19 -18.72 -4.25
N GLN A 74 -5.64 -17.52 -4.62
CA GLN A 74 -4.90 -16.28 -4.36
C GLN A 74 -5.36 -15.71 -3.02
N VAL A 75 -4.47 -15.71 -2.04
CA VAL A 75 -4.77 -15.21 -0.69
C VAL A 75 -4.10 -13.86 -0.50
N PRO A 76 -4.85 -12.75 -0.37
CA PRO A 76 -4.30 -11.47 0.05
C PRO A 76 -3.61 -11.65 1.41
N THR A 77 -2.33 -11.34 1.46
CA THR A 77 -1.48 -11.51 2.64
C THR A 77 -1.82 -10.47 3.70
N LYS A 78 -1.71 -10.88 4.96
CA LYS A 78 -1.80 -10.03 6.16
C LYS A 78 -0.46 -9.98 6.89
N THR A 79 -0.36 -9.16 7.94
CA THR A 79 0.81 -9.15 8.84
C THR A 79 0.89 -10.39 9.72
N THR A 80 -0.24 -11.08 9.92
CA THR A 80 -0.34 -12.30 10.71
C THR A 80 -0.41 -13.53 9.81
N ARG A 81 -0.07 -14.69 10.38
CA ARG A 81 -0.31 -15.99 9.73
C ARG A 81 -1.80 -16.17 9.49
N GLN A 82 -2.16 -16.69 8.31
CA GLN A 82 -3.54 -17.00 7.93
C GLN A 82 -3.71 -18.50 7.73
N ALA A 83 -4.87 -19.03 8.10
CA ALA A 83 -5.26 -20.41 7.81
C ALA A 83 -6.14 -20.44 6.56
N VAL A 84 -5.83 -21.37 5.65
CA VAL A 84 -6.60 -21.62 4.42
C VAL A 84 -7.12 -23.05 4.52
N LYS A 85 -8.38 -23.18 4.88
CA LYS A 85 -9.07 -24.49 4.92
C LYS A 85 -9.65 -24.74 3.54
N ILE A 86 -9.26 -25.83 2.91
CA ILE A 86 -9.66 -26.23 1.56
C ILE A 86 -10.46 -27.52 1.66
N LYS A 87 -11.50 -27.65 0.82
CA LYS A 87 -12.36 -28.83 0.71
C LYS A 87 -12.59 -29.19 -0.74
N ALA A 88 -12.56 -30.49 -1.04
CA ALA A 88 -12.91 -31.08 -2.33
C ALA A 88 -13.77 -32.33 -2.06
N GLY A 89 -15.09 -32.20 -2.18
CA GLY A 89 -16.03 -33.23 -1.72
C GLY A 89 -15.85 -33.50 -0.22
N SER A 90 -15.60 -34.75 0.16
CA SER A 90 -15.35 -35.17 1.55
C SER A 90 -13.95 -34.84 2.06
N ASP A 91 -12.97 -34.62 1.17
CA ASP A 91 -11.60 -34.34 1.59
C ASP A 91 -11.43 -32.91 2.06
N SER A 92 -10.64 -32.72 3.11
CA SER A 92 -10.26 -31.40 3.60
C SER A 92 -8.76 -31.32 3.90
N LYS A 93 -8.18 -30.15 3.63
CA LYS A 93 -6.79 -29.85 3.95
C LYS A 93 -6.68 -28.42 4.44
N THR A 94 -5.93 -28.21 5.51
CA THR A 94 -5.60 -26.87 6.01
C THR A 94 -4.14 -26.58 5.70
N VAL A 95 -3.89 -25.43 5.08
CA VAL A 95 -2.55 -24.89 4.86
C VAL A 95 -2.45 -23.49 5.44
N HIS A 96 -1.22 -22.98 5.54
CA HIS A 96 -0.97 -21.66 6.11
C HIS A 96 -0.38 -20.70 5.09
N VAL A 97 -0.75 -19.43 5.20
CA VAL A 97 -0.05 -18.32 4.56
C VAL A 97 0.71 -17.58 5.66
N ALA A 98 2.02 -17.49 5.51
CA ALA A 98 2.87 -16.76 6.45
C ALA A 98 2.51 -15.27 6.46
N GLY A 99 2.64 -14.63 7.63
CA GLY A 99 2.54 -13.17 7.73
C GLY A 99 3.63 -12.48 6.91
N ALA A 100 3.28 -11.34 6.32
CA ALA A 100 4.19 -10.50 5.56
C ALA A 100 4.47 -9.17 6.28
N LYS A 101 5.61 -8.55 5.99
CA LYS A 101 5.89 -7.21 6.51
C LYS A 101 5.07 -6.19 5.74
N LYS A 102 4.47 -5.22 6.45
CA LYS A 102 3.81 -4.11 5.79
C LYS A 102 4.80 -3.23 5.06
N LEU A 103 4.42 -2.76 3.87
CA LEU A 103 5.19 -1.85 3.05
C LEU A 103 5.20 -0.44 3.69
N ALA A 104 4.01 0.11 3.93
CA ALA A 104 3.77 1.38 4.62
C ALA A 104 2.29 1.50 5.05
N SER A 105 1.95 2.50 5.88
CA SER A 105 0.55 2.93 6.05
C SER A 105 0.04 3.55 4.75
N TYR A 106 -1.21 3.23 4.38
CA TYR A 106 -1.84 3.80 3.19
C TYR A 106 -1.95 5.32 3.26
N GLN A 107 -2.43 5.89 4.37
CA GLN A 107 -2.60 7.34 4.49
C GLN A 107 -1.27 8.08 4.33
N LYS A 108 -0.20 7.56 4.92
CA LYS A 108 1.15 8.12 4.75
C LYS A 108 1.60 8.03 3.29
N MET A 109 1.46 6.84 2.67
CA MET A 109 1.82 6.63 1.27
C MET A 109 1.05 7.57 0.32
N ALA A 110 -0.28 7.61 0.44
CA ALA A 110 -1.13 8.45 -0.40
C ALA A 110 -0.84 9.94 -0.21
N THR A 111 -0.65 10.40 1.02
CA THR A 111 -0.31 11.80 1.30
C THR A 111 1.02 12.18 0.68
N THR A 112 2.08 11.41 0.92
CA THR A 112 3.41 11.70 0.38
C THR A 112 3.42 11.62 -1.14
N TYR A 113 2.81 10.59 -1.73
CA TYR A 113 2.72 10.42 -3.17
C TYR A 113 1.99 11.60 -3.81
N ASN A 114 0.79 11.95 -3.30
CA ASN A 114 -0.03 13.01 -3.85
C ASN A 114 0.65 14.38 -3.73
N GLN A 115 1.22 14.70 -2.57
CA GLN A 115 1.90 15.98 -2.37
C GLN A 115 3.12 16.12 -3.28
N ALA A 116 3.93 15.06 -3.41
CA ALA A 116 5.08 15.09 -4.29
C ALA A 116 4.68 15.19 -5.76
N LEU A 117 3.63 14.48 -6.19
CA LEU A 117 3.11 14.57 -7.56
C LEU A 117 2.56 15.97 -7.88
N ILE A 118 1.80 16.58 -6.96
CA ILE A 118 1.31 17.96 -7.10
C ILE A 118 2.48 18.94 -7.19
N ALA A 119 3.43 18.86 -6.26
CA ALA A 119 4.61 19.73 -6.23
C ALA A 119 5.45 19.60 -7.52
N SER A 120 5.53 18.41 -8.11
CA SER A 120 6.25 18.16 -9.37
C SER A 120 5.66 18.91 -10.58
N LYS A 121 4.42 19.42 -10.47
CA LYS A 121 3.74 20.19 -11.52
C LYS A 121 3.72 21.70 -11.27
N LEU A 122 4.30 22.16 -10.16
CA LEU A 122 4.56 23.58 -9.96
C LEU A 122 5.61 24.07 -10.96
N SER A 123 5.50 25.34 -11.35
CA SER A 123 6.57 26.01 -12.10
C SER A 123 7.82 26.14 -11.24
N LYS A 124 9.01 26.31 -11.84
CA LYS A 124 10.24 26.58 -11.08
C LYS A 124 10.11 27.84 -10.20
N ALA A 125 9.38 28.84 -10.67
CA ALA A 125 9.11 30.06 -9.91
C ALA A 125 8.24 29.76 -8.67
N ASP A 126 7.15 28.99 -8.84
CA ASP A 126 6.27 28.64 -7.72
C ASP A 126 6.94 27.68 -6.75
N GLN A 127 7.83 26.80 -7.22
CA GLN A 127 8.67 25.96 -6.35
C GLN A 127 9.59 26.82 -5.49
N LYS A 128 10.28 27.82 -6.07
CA LYS A 128 11.10 28.76 -5.30
C LYS A 128 10.26 29.55 -4.28
N LYS A 129 9.08 30.03 -4.67
CA LYS A 129 8.14 30.70 -3.75
C LYS A 129 7.71 29.79 -2.60
N ALA A 130 7.38 28.53 -2.89
CA ALA A 130 7.00 27.55 -1.87
C ALA A 130 8.16 27.23 -0.91
N GLN A 131 9.38 27.06 -1.43
CA GLN A 131 10.59 26.85 -0.61
C GLN A 131 10.88 28.06 0.29
N LYS A 132 10.82 29.26 -0.26
CA LYS A 132 10.99 30.51 0.50
C LYS A 132 9.93 30.64 1.59
N LEU A 133 8.65 30.44 1.25
CA LEU A 133 7.54 30.45 2.21
C LEU A 133 7.73 29.44 3.34
N GLN A 134 8.22 28.23 3.02
CA GLN A 134 8.50 27.20 4.02
C GLN A 134 9.64 27.62 4.97
N ALA A 135 10.73 28.20 4.44
CA ALA A 135 11.86 28.67 5.24
C ALA A 135 11.45 29.85 6.14
N GLU A 136 10.74 30.84 5.60
CA GLU A 136 10.27 32.01 6.34
C GLU A 136 9.22 31.63 7.39
N GLY A 137 8.31 30.70 7.07
CA GLY A 137 7.34 30.19 8.03
C GLY A 137 7.99 29.42 9.19
N ALA A 138 9.05 28.65 8.92
CA ALA A 138 9.82 27.97 9.96
C ALA A 138 10.58 28.96 10.86
N ALA A 139 11.19 29.99 10.26
CA ALA A 139 11.84 31.07 11.00
C ALA A 139 10.84 31.83 11.88
N LEU A 140 9.65 32.15 11.35
CA LEU A 140 8.59 32.85 12.08
C LEU A 140 8.11 32.03 13.28
N LYS A 141 7.91 30.71 13.13
CA LYS A 141 7.58 29.82 14.25
C LYS A 141 8.67 29.80 15.32
N LYS A 142 9.95 29.80 14.94
CA LYS A 142 11.07 29.86 15.88
C LYS A 142 11.12 31.19 16.64
N GLN A 143 10.89 32.31 15.95
CA GLN A 143 10.80 33.63 16.57
C GLN A 143 9.60 33.73 17.52
N GLN A 144 8.44 33.22 17.13
CA GLN A 144 7.24 33.15 17.98
C GLN A 144 7.51 32.37 19.27
N ALA A 145 8.14 31.19 19.17
CA ALA A 145 8.50 30.38 20.33
C ALA A 145 9.49 31.12 21.25
N THR A 146 10.47 31.84 20.67
CA THR A 146 11.45 32.63 21.43
C THR A 146 10.77 33.78 22.20
N ILE A 147 9.86 34.50 21.55
CA ILE A 147 9.08 35.58 22.19
C ILE A 147 8.24 35.00 23.33
N GLN A 148 7.51 33.90 23.11
CA GLN A 148 6.71 33.26 24.16
C GLN A 148 7.55 32.86 25.38
N THR A 149 8.73 32.28 25.17
CA THR A 149 9.63 31.91 26.27
C THR A 149 10.12 33.14 27.04
N LYS A 150 10.49 34.22 26.35
CA LYS A 150 10.95 35.46 26.99
C LYS A 150 9.84 36.15 27.77
N VAL A 151 8.61 36.19 27.23
CA VAL A 151 7.44 36.74 27.93
C VAL A 151 7.15 35.95 29.19
N LYS A 152 7.08 34.62 29.12
CA LYS A 152 6.86 33.76 30.31
C LYS A 152 7.92 33.98 31.40
N LYS A 153 9.19 34.12 31.02
CA LYS A 153 10.27 34.40 31.97
C LYS A 153 10.10 35.78 32.62
N ALA A 154 9.79 36.81 31.83
CA ALA A 154 9.59 38.16 32.36
C ALA A 154 8.36 38.25 33.27
N GLU A 155 7.25 37.58 32.93
CA GLU A 155 6.06 37.50 33.77
C GLU A 155 6.36 36.83 35.13
N ALA A 156 7.17 35.77 35.14
CA ALA A 156 7.60 35.13 36.39
C ALA A 156 8.48 36.05 37.25
N GLN A 157 9.39 36.81 36.61
CA GLN A 157 10.26 37.76 37.30
C GLN A 157 9.49 38.97 37.87
N LEU A 158 8.43 39.43 37.18
CA LEU A 158 7.53 40.45 37.70
C LEU A 158 6.77 39.97 38.95
N LYS A 159 6.29 38.73 38.95
CA LYS A 159 5.60 38.14 40.10
C LYS A 159 6.51 37.95 41.32
N ALA A 160 7.80 37.72 41.10
CA ALA A 160 8.78 37.54 42.17
C ALA A 160 9.21 38.85 42.86
N GLY A 161 8.99 40.01 42.23
CA GLY A 161 9.33 41.33 42.78
C GLY A 161 10.85 41.63 42.83
N GLY A 162 11.21 42.74 43.49
CA GLY A 162 12.60 43.16 43.69
C GLY A 162 13.27 43.83 42.47
N THR A 163 14.59 43.92 42.48
CA THR A 163 15.40 44.59 41.42
C THR A 163 15.22 43.95 40.02
N GLY A 164 14.76 42.69 39.95
CA GLY A 164 14.43 42.02 38.70
C GLY A 164 13.14 42.50 38.02
N ALA A 165 12.25 43.22 38.73
CA ALA A 165 10.98 43.68 38.20
C ALA A 165 11.15 44.76 37.11
N THR A 166 12.11 45.67 37.28
CA THR A 166 12.41 46.74 36.29
C THR A 166 12.95 46.14 34.98
N THR A 167 13.88 45.17 35.08
CA THR A 167 14.40 44.45 33.90
C THR A 167 13.32 43.63 33.20
N ALA A 168 12.39 43.05 33.96
CA ALA A 168 11.28 42.31 33.41
C ALA A 168 10.27 43.21 32.66
N ALA A 169 9.97 44.40 33.20
CA ALA A 169 9.14 45.39 32.52
C ALA A 169 9.76 45.85 31.18
N GLN A 170 11.07 46.15 31.16
CA GLN A 170 11.79 46.48 29.92
C GLN A 170 11.78 45.31 28.91
N THR A 171 11.92 44.07 29.41
CA THR A 171 11.86 42.87 28.57
C THR A 171 10.49 42.71 27.91
N LEU A 172 9.39 42.92 28.66
CA LEU A 172 8.03 42.85 28.11
C LEU A 172 7.81 43.92 27.04
N GLN A 173 8.25 45.15 27.27
CA GLN A 173 8.11 46.24 26.29
C GLN A 173 8.89 45.92 25.00
N ALA A 174 10.11 45.40 25.11
CA ALA A 174 10.88 44.95 23.95
C ALA A 174 10.21 43.77 23.21
N GLN A 175 9.58 42.84 23.93
CA GLN A 175 8.83 41.72 23.31
C GLN A 175 7.55 42.19 22.63
N GLN A 176 6.90 43.26 23.10
CA GLN A 176 5.71 43.83 22.45
C GLN A 176 6.06 44.41 21.07
N THR A 177 7.18 45.12 20.96
CA THR A 177 7.71 45.60 19.67
C THR A 177 8.11 44.43 18.75
N ALA A 178 8.76 43.40 19.30
CA ALA A 178 9.11 42.20 18.54
C ALA A 178 7.86 41.45 18.04
N ALA A 179 6.79 41.37 18.84
CA ALA A 179 5.52 40.78 18.45
C ALA A 179 4.80 41.60 17.36
N ALA A 180 4.85 42.93 17.43
CA ALA A 180 4.32 43.80 16.37
C ALA A 180 5.06 43.57 15.03
N LYS A 181 6.40 43.49 15.06
CA LYS A 181 7.21 43.15 13.88
C LYS A 181 6.88 41.76 13.35
N LEU A 182 6.70 40.77 14.22
CA LEU A 182 6.30 39.41 13.86
C LEU A 182 4.93 39.40 13.17
N LYS A 183 3.98 40.21 13.63
CA LYS A 183 2.65 40.36 13.01
C LYS A 183 2.74 40.91 11.59
N THR A 184 3.59 41.92 11.36
CA THR A 184 3.83 42.46 10.01
C THR A 184 4.48 41.42 9.09
N GLN A 185 5.45 40.65 9.59
CA GLN A 185 6.06 39.55 8.82
C GLN A 185 5.05 38.45 8.50
N ALA A 186 4.17 38.10 9.45
CA ALA A 186 3.11 37.14 9.22
C ALA A 186 2.13 37.62 8.13
N ALA A 187 1.78 38.91 8.13
CA ALA A 187 0.93 39.51 7.11
C ALA A 187 1.59 39.46 5.71
N SER A 188 2.88 39.76 5.59
CA SER A 188 3.58 39.65 4.31
C SER A 188 3.66 38.20 3.79
N LEU A 189 3.74 37.22 4.69
CA LEU A 189 3.71 35.81 4.32
C LEU A 189 2.35 35.33 3.86
N GLN A 190 1.26 35.96 4.32
CA GLN A 190 -0.10 35.58 3.93
C GLN A 190 -0.33 35.72 2.42
N THR A 191 0.14 36.81 1.80
CA THR A 191 0.05 37.00 0.34
C THR A 191 0.84 35.94 -0.42
N SER A 192 2.06 35.64 0.05
CA SER A 192 2.89 34.57 -0.54
C SER A 192 2.23 33.19 -0.37
N GLN A 193 1.58 32.96 0.76
CA GLN A 193 0.84 31.73 1.03
C GLN A 193 -0.36 31.56 0.10
N GLN A 194 -1.13 32.63 -0.16
CA GLN A 194 -2.24 32.60 -1.11
C GLN A 194 -1.77 32.27 -2.54
N ALA A 195 -0.69 32.91 -2.99
CA ALA A 195 -0.13 32.65 -4.32
C ALA A 195 0.35 31.19 -4.46
N VAL A 196 1.08 30.67 -3.47
CA VAL A 196 1.53 29.27 -3.47
C VAL A 196 0.34 28.30 -3.38
N ALA A 197 -0.69 28.62 -2.58
CA ALA A 197 -1.89 27.81 -2.48
C ALA A 197 -2.67 27.76 -3.80
N ALA A 198 -2.78 28.88 -4.51
CA ALA A 198 -3.40 28.94 -5.84
C ALA A 198 -2.60 28.10 -6.86
N ALA A 199 -1.28 28.23 -6.87
CA ALA A 199 -0.41 27.42 -7.73
C ALA A 199 -0.54 25.91 -7.42
N MET A 200 -0.60 25.54 -6.14
CA MET A 200 -0.84 24.16 -5.69
C MET A 200 -2.22 23.65 -6.10
N LYS A 201 -3.27 24.49 -6.03
CA LYS A 201 -4.61 24.13 -6.50
C LYS A 201 -4.60 23.85 -8.00
N THR A 202 -3.98 24.71 -8.80
CA THR A 202 -3.83 24.51 -10.25
C THR A 202 -3.03 23.26 -10.57
N ALA A 203 -1.90 23.04 -9.89
CA ALA A 203 -1.09 21.84 -10.05
C ALA A 203 -1.89 20.58 -9.68
N LYS A 204 -2.67 20.62 -8.59
CA LYS A 204 -3.54 19.52 -8.17
C LYS A 204 -4.60 19.19 -9.23
N GLN A 205 -5.21 20.19 -9.87
CA GLN A 205 -6.16 19.94 -10.95
C GLN A 205 -5.48 19.25 -12.14
N LYS A 206 -4.27 19.66 -12.52
CA LYS A 206 -3.50 19.05 -13.62
C LYS A 206 -3.18 17.56 -13.40
N VAL A 207 -3.09 17.10 -12.15
CA VAL A 207 -2.78 15.70 -11.83
C VAL A 207 -3.91 14.96 -11.14
N LYS A 208 -5.13 15.51 -11.10
CA LYS A 208 -6.27 14.94 -10.36
C LYS A 208 -6.49 13.46 -10.69
N SER A 209 -6.39 13.07 -11.96
CA SER A 209 -6.56 11.69 -12.43
C SER A 209 -5.38 10.75 -12.15
N GLN A 210 -4.32 11.25 -11.53
CA GLN A 210 -3.09 10.51 -11.19
C GLN A 210 -2.86 10.47 -9.68
N LEU A 211 -3.74 11.07 -8.87
CA LEU A 211 -3.64 11.05 -7.42
C LEU A 211 -4.18 9.73 -6.86
N LEU A 212 -3.50 9.21 -5.84
CA LEU A 212 -4.05 8.14 -5.01
C LEU A 212 -5.27 8.64 -4.24
N PRO A 213 -6.29 7.80 -4.00
CA PRO A 213 -7.45 8.16 -3.19
C PRO A 213 -7.04 8.67 -1.80
N THR A 214 -7.71 9.72 -1.31
CA THR A 214 -7.47 10.22 0.04
C THR A 214 -8.09 9.32 1.11
N LYS A 215 -9.18 8.64 0.77
CA LYS A 215 -9.79 7.61 1.61
C LYS A 215 -9.00 6.31 1.49
N THR A 216 -8.89 5.60 2.62
CA THR A 216 -8.23 4.30 2.66
C THR A 216 -9.09 3.28 1.91
N PRO A 217 -8.51 2.50 0.97
CA PRO A 217 -9.23 1.43 0.28
C PRO A 217 -9.70 0.36 1.27
N SER A 218 -10.74 -0.36 0.89
CA SER A 218 -11.19 -1.55 1.61
C SER A 218 -10.10 -2.62 1.66
N ASP A 219 -10.19 -3.49 2.67
CA ASP A 219 -9.25 -4.60 2.84
C ASP A 219 -9.27 -5.54 1.63
N GLY A 220 -8.08 -6.03 1.28
CA GLY A 220 -7.84 -6.91 0.13
C GLY A 220 -7.22 -6.19 -1.06
N LEU A 221 -7.42 -6.77 -2.24
CA LEU A 221 -6.83 -6.30 -3.49
C LEU A 221 -7.74 -5.29 -4.18
N SER A 222 -7.20 -4.14 -4.55
CA SER A 222 -7.93 -3.16 -5.36
C SER A 222 -6.99 -2.39 -6.30
N ASN A 223 -7.51 -2.02 -7.47
CA ASN A 223 -6.86 -1.02 -8.33
C ASN A 223 -7.16 0.36 -7.72
N VAL A 224 -6.24 0.88 -6.92
CA VAL A 224 -6.41 2.17 -6.24
C VAL A 224 -6.25 3.35 -7.20
N LEU A 225 -5.56 3.14 -8.34
CA LEU A 225 -5.42 4.13 -9.39
C LEU A 225 -5.37 3.44 -10.76
N THR A 226 -6.13 3.96 -11.72
CA THR A 226 -6.09 3.52 -13.11
C THR A 226 -5.94 4.74 -14.00
N THR A 227 -4.89 4.72 -14.83
CA THR A 227 -4.65 5.74 -15.86
C THR A 227 -4.41 5.04 -17.19
N LYS A 228 -4.35 5.80 -18.29
CA LYS A 228 -3.93 5.27 -19.60
C LYS A 228 -2.45 4.83 -19.61
N ASP A 229 -1.62 5.30 -18.68
CA ASP A 229 -0.17 5.09 -18.71
C ASP A 229 0.28 3.99 -17.74
N TYR A 230 -0.46 3.79 -16.65
CA TYR A 230 -0.22 2.75 -15.65
C TYR A 230 -1.45 2.55 -14.74
N LYS A 231 -1.48 1.42 -14.05
CA LYS A 231 -2.38 1.14 -12.92
C LYS A 231 -1.56 0.92 -11.66
N ILE A 232 -2.09 1.34 -10.52
CA ILE A 232 -1.54 0.99 -9.21
C ILE A 232 -2.56 0.08 -8.54
N ARG A 233 -2.15 -1.16 -8.26
CA ARG A 233 -2.91 -2.13 -7.50
C ARG A 233 -2.26 -2.32 -6.14
N MET A 234 -3.04 -2.39 -5.08
CA MET A 234 -2.52 -2.61 -3.73
C MET A 234 -3.25 -3.75 -3.04
N ASN A 235 -2.55 -4.44 -2.14
CA ASN A 235 -3.17 -5.22 -1.08
C ASN A 235 -3.17 -4.36 0.19
N VAL A 236 -4.35 -3.92 0.65
CA VAL A 236 -4.51 -3.14 1.89
C VAL A 236 -5.11 -4.03 2.96
N GLN A 237 -4.62 -3.96 4.19
CA GLN A 237 -5.17 -4.67 5.34
C GLN A 237 -5.15 -3.73 6.55
N LYS A 238 -6.33 -3.40 7.10
CA LYS A 238 -6.48 -2.49 8.25
C LYS A 238 -5.74 -1.16 8.05
N GLY A 239 -5.76 -0.64 6.83
CA GLY A 239 -5.08 0.61 6.43
C GLY A 239 -3.57 0.50 6.20
N ASP A 240 -2.97 -0.67 6.38
CA ASP A 240 -1.58 -0.94 6.01
C ASP A 240 -1.51 -1.53 4.60
N VAL A 241 -0.58 -1.04 3.78
CA VAL A 241 -0.28 -1.59 2.45
C VAL A 241 0.65 -2.79 2.64
N MET A 242 0.18 -3.98 2.33
CA MET A 242 0.94 -5.23 2.41
C MET A 242 1.80 -5.47 1.16
N GLY A 243 1.42 -4.84 0.05
CA GLY A 243 2.16 -4.84 -1.20
C GLY A 243 1.52 -3.91 -2.21
N ALA A 244 2.31 -3.41 -3.14
CA ALA A 244 1.85 -2.59 -4.26
C ALA A 244 2.33 -3.18 -5.59
N ALA A 245 1.57 -3.00 -6.65
CA ALA A 245 1.94 -3.37 -8.01
C ALA A 245 1.68 -2.20 -8.94
N MET A 246 2.70 -1.82 -9.71
CA MET A 246 2.51 -0.96 -10.87
C MET A 246 2.37 -1.82 -12.11
N ILE A 247 1.28 -1.61 -12.86
CA ILE A 247 0.98 -2.35 -14.09
C ILE A 247 1.06 -1.33 -15.23
N VAL A 248 1.96 -1.55 -16.19
CA VAL A 248 2.30 -0.57 -17.23
C VAL A 248 2.09 -1.22 -18.60
N PRO A 249 1.21 -0.69 -19.45
CA PRO A 249 1.07 -1.22 -20.80
C PRO A 249 2.38 -1.13 -21.57
N THR A 250 2.79 -2.18 -22.28
CA THR A 250 4.03 -2.20 -23.09
C THR A 250 4.03 -1.08 -24.13
N LYS A 251 2.85 -0.74 -24.66
CA LYS A 251 2.63 0.41 -25.56
C LYS A 251 2.98 1.78 -24.94
N ALA A 252 3.02 1.90 -23.61
CA ALA A 252 3.42 3.14 -22.94
C ALA A 252 4.92 3.43 -23.10
N PHE A 253 5.76 2.40 -23.23
CA PHE A 253 7.21 2.57 -23.42
C PHE A 253 7.59 3.07 -24.81
N LYS A 254 6.70 2.91 -25.80
CA LYS A 254 6.89 3.43 -27.17
C LYS A 254 6.67 4.95 -27.28
N ASN A 255 6.20 5.61 -26.21
CA ASN A 255 5.92 7.04 -26.20
C ASN A 255 6.68 7.74 -25.05
N LYS A 256 7.56 8.68 -25.38
CA LYS A 256 8.42 9.39 -24.41
C LYS A 256 7.65 10.06 -23.27
N THR A 257 6.48 10.66 -23.56
CA THR A 257 5.64 11.31 -22.55
C THR A 257 5.04 10.28 -21.58
N ARG A 258 4.53 9.17 -22.10
CA ARG A 258 3.95 8.09 -21.28
C ARG A 258 5.02 7.40 -20.44
N GLN A 259 6.21 7.17 -21.01
CA GLN A 259 7.37 6.66 -20.30
C GLN A 259 7.78 7.61 -19.16
N LYS A 260 7.79 8.92 -19.39
CA LYS A 260 8.08 9.93 -18.35
C LYS A 260 7.02 9.93 -17.24
N ASN A 261 5.74 9.79 -17.59
CA ASN A 261 4.65 9.68 -16.60
C ASN A 261 4.82 8.44 -15.73
N PHE A 262 5.08 7.28 -16.35
CA PHE A 262 5.42 6.05 -15.63
C PHE A 262 6.65 6.24 -14.73
N GLY A 263 7.77 6.73 -15.26
CA GLY A 263 9.01 6.89 -14.50
C GLY A 263 8.85 7.84 -13.30
N THR A 264 8.04 8.90 -13.45
CA THR A 264 7.68 9.79 -12.33
C THR A 264 6.89 9.04 -11.26
N ALA A 265 5.82 8.35 -11.64
CA ALA A 265 4.99 7.59 -10.71
C ALA A 265 5.79 6.46 -10.03
N PHE A 266 6.67 5.78 -10.75
CA PHE A 266 7.52 4.72 -10.22
C PHE A 266 8.55 5.23 -9.22
N ALA A 267 9.21 6.36 -9.52
CA ALA A 267 10.12 7.00 -8.56
C ALA A 267 9.39 7.46 -7.28
N LEU A 268 8.17 7.98 -7.41
CA LEU A 268 7.34 8.35 -6.26
C LEU A 268 6.93 7.11 -5.44
N MET A 269 6.48 6.03 -6.08
CA MET A 269 6.15 4.78 -5.41
C MET A 269 7.37 4.18 -4.69
N ALA A 270 8.53 4.16 -5.33
CA ALA A 270 9.77 3.71 -4.68
C ALA A 270 10.09 4.56 -3.44
N THR A 271 9.97 5.89 -3.54
CA THR A 271 10.23 6.78 -2.39
C THR A 271 9.23 6.57 -1.26
N THR A 272 7.93 6.49 -1.57
CA THR A 272 6.86 6.36 -0.56
C THR A 272 6.84 5.00 0.14
N THR A 273 7.42 3.97 -0.49
CA THR A 273 7.60 2.64 0.12
C THR A 273 8.86 2.54 0.98
N GLY A 274 9.69 3.60 0.99
CA GLY A 274 10.92 3.69 1.78
C GLY A 274 12.21 3.32 1.02
N ALA A 275 12.10 2.95 -0.26
CA ALA A 275 13.25 2.64 -1.10
C ALA A 275 14.00 3.91 -1.57
N ASN A 276 15.22 3.73 -2.07
CA ASN A 276 15.94 4.78 -2.78
C ASN A 276 15.52 4.78 -4.26
N ALA A 277 14.70 5.77 -4.66
CA ALA A 277 14.21 5.86 -6.03
C ALA A 277 15.34 5.94 -7.08
N LYS A 278 16.44 6.64 -6.81
CA LYS A 278 17.57 6.75 -7.77
C LYS A 278 18.23 5.39 -8.00
N THR A 279 18.46 4.63 -6.92
CA THR A 279 19.00 3.27 -7.00
C THR A 279 18.06 2.35 -7.76
N VAL A 280 16.77 2.34 -7.39
CA VAL A 280 15.76 1.47 -8.01
C VAL A 280 15.59 1.80 -9.49
N MET A 281 15.51 3.08 -9.87
CA MET A 281 15.39 3.50 -11.27
C MET A 281 16.63 3.13 -12.09
N LYS A 282 17.85 3.30 -11.54
CA LYS A 282 19.09 2.93 -12.22
C LYS A 282 19.14 1.42 -12.48
N GLN A 283 18.81 0.60 -11.48
CA GLN A 283 18.81 -0.85 -11.64
C GLN A 283 17.69 -1.28 -12.60
N PHE A 284 16.48 -0.74 -12.47
CA PHE A 284 15.39 -1.01 -13.40
C PHE A 284 15.77 -0.72 -14.86
N GLN A 285 16.44 0.40 -15.12
CA GLN A 285 16.93 0.73 -16.47
C GLN A 285 17.99 -0.24 -16.98
N LYS A 286 18.91 -0.70 -16.11
CA LYS A 286 19.90 -1.70 -16.48
C LYS A 286 19.22 -3.01 -16.86
N GLU A 287 18.41 -3.53 -15.95
CA GLU A 287 17.73 -4.81 -16.12
C GLU A 287 16.76 -4.85 -17.30
N THR A 288 16.15 -3.72 -17.66
CA THR A 288 15.25 -3.63 -18.83
C THR A 288 15.99 -3.43 -20.15
N LYS A 289 17.23 -2.93 -20.14
CA LYS A 289 18.09 -2.86 -21.34
C LYS A 289 18.73 -4.21 -21.64
N ASP A 290 19.16 -4.91 -20.60
CA ASP A 290 19.87 -6.18 -20.71
C ASP A 290 18.91 -7.37 -20.99
N ASN A 291 17.60 -7.12 -20.96
CA ASN A 291 16.57 -8.13 -21.19
C ASN A 291 16.31 -8.37 -22.69
N SER A 292 16.62 -9.58 -23.16
CA SER A 292 16.23 -10.08 -24.48
C SER A 292 14.73 -10.42 -24.52
N SER A 293 14.15 -10.45 -25.73
CA SER A 293 12.71 -10.65 -25.99
C SER A 293 12.10 -11.97 -25.47
N THR A 294 12.89 -12.87 -24.88
CA THR A 294 12.49 -14.20 -24.42
C THR A 294 12.42 -14.36 -22.90
N THR A 295 12.92 -13.39 -22.11
CA THR A 295 12.94 -13.53 -20.65
C THR A 295 11.70 -12.89 -20.01
N THR A 296 10.93 -13.69 -19.26
CA THR A 296 9.67 -13.27 -18.63
C THR A 296 9.85 -12.72 -17.22
N THR A 297 11.07 -12.81 -16.67
CA THR A 297 11.39 -12.49 -15.28
C THR A 297 12.70 -11.73 -15.22
N ILE A 298 12.72 -10.64 -14.46
CA ILE A 298 13.90 -9.83 -14.20
C ILE A 298 14.38 -10.10 -12.77
N ASP A 299 15.69 -10.00 -12.55
CA ASP A 299 16.25 -10.11 -11.22
C ASP A 299 15.61 -9.10 -10.25
N PRO A 300 15.26 -9.54 -9.02
CA PRO A 300 14.64 -8.68 -8.04
C PRO A 300 15.56 -7.53 -7.65
N ILE A 301 15.07 -6.30 -7.77
CA ILE A 301 15.75 -5.11 -7.27
C ILE A 301 15.45 -4.98 -5.78
N THR A 302 16.46 -4.78 -4.94
CA THR A 302 16.26 -4.59 -3.50
C THR A 302 16.83 -3.25 -3.05
N SER A 303 16.05 -2.47 -2.30
CA SER A 303 16.49 -1.18 -1.76
C SER A 303 15.83 -0.89 -0.41
N LYS A 304 16.64 -0.69 0.63
CA LYS A 304 16.19 -0.38 2.01
C LYS A 304 15.11 -1.36 2.52
N GLY A 305 15.28 -2.65 2.24
CA GLY A 305 14.34 -3.70 2.64
C GLY A 305 13.05 -3.78 1.81
N VAL A 306 12.91 -2.98 0.75
CA VAL A 306 11.84 -3.13 -0.25
C VAL A 306 12.37 -3.95 -1.42
N ARG A 307 11.66 -5.02 -1.76
CA ARG A 307 11.92 -5.88 -2.91
C ARG A 307 10.98 -5.53 -4.05
N PHE A 308 11.56 -5.33 -5.23
CA PHE A 308 10.85 -5.07 -6.47
C PHE A 308 11.02 -6.29 -7.38
N THR A 309 9.94 -7.00 -7.67
CA THR A 309 9.95 -8.12 -8.63
C THR A 309 9.20 -7.72 -9.88
N ILE A 310 9.78 -8.01 -11.04
CA ILE A 310 9.24 -7.57 -12.32
C ILE A 310 8.83 -8.79 -13.13
N GLY A 311 7.58 -8.79 -13.60
CA GLY A 311 7.06 -9.77 -14.54
C GLY A 311 6.67 -9.10 -15.84
N VAL A 312 7.02 -9.71 -16.97
CA VAL A 312 6.72 -9.19 -18.31
C VAL A 312 5.67 -10.09 -18.96
N SER A 313 4.66 -9.48 -19.58
CA SER A 313 3.69 -10.14 -20.45
C SER A 313 3.65 -9.45 -21.81
N ALA A 314 2.92 -10.02 -22.78
CA ALA A 314 2.77 -9.42 -24.11
C ALA A 314 2.17 -8.00 -24.06
N SER A 315 1.23 -7.74 -23.15
CA SER A 315 0.51 -6.46 -23.05
C SER A 315 1.02 -5.53 -21.96
N ASP A 316 1.53 -6.08 -20.85
CA ASP A 316 1.81 -5.32 -19.64
C ASP A 316 3.11 -5.76 -18.96
N LEU A 317 3.78 -4.76 -18.37
CA LEU A 317 4.84 -4.92 -17.38
C LEU A 317 4.23 -4.82 -15.97
N TYR A 318 4.57 -5.77 -15.10
CA TYR A 318 4.14 -5.81 -13.70
C TYR A 318 5.33 -5.59 -12.80
N ILE A 319 5.28 -4.55 -11.95
CA ILE A 319 6.32 -4.25 -10.97
C ILE A 319 5.70 -4.36 -9.59
N PHE A 320 5.98 -5.45 -8.89
CA PHE A 320 5.51 -5.68 -7.52
C PHE A 320 6.50 -5.12 -6.51
N MET A 321 6.00 -4.58 -5.41
CA MET A 321 6.75 -3.96 -4.32
C MET A 321 6.29 -4.58 -3.00
N THR A 322 7.20 -5.25 -2.29
CA THR A 322 6.95 -5.93 -1.00
C THR A 322 8.13 -5.74 -0.05
N LYS A 323 7.98 -6.15 1.22
CA LYS A 323 9.07 -6.20 2.22
C LYS A 323 9.32 -7.61 2.73
#